data_AF-A0AAJ6NBK8-F1
#
_entry.id   AF-A0AAJ6NBK8-F1
#
_cell.length_a   1.000
_cell.length_b   1.000
_cell.length_c   1.000
_cell.angle_alpha   90.00
_cell.angle_beta   90.00
_cell.angle_gamma   90.00
#
_symmetry.space_group_name_H-M   'P 1'
#
loop_
_entity.id
_entity.type
_entity.pdbx_description
1 polymer ?
#
loop_
_entity_poly.entity_id
_entity_poly.type
_entity_poly.pdbx_seq_one_letter_code
_entity_poly.pdbx_strand_id
1 'polypeptide(L)'
;MNNQTVQQTIKKRGEVYGDFCETAYISQKLKGALRYVISKNKHFIGDSQCEALEMICVKLARIATGNPSYEDNWRDIAGYAILGGDLEIELEEEQDQVVFKVGDKVYFPSVSNQIFSLSFSERIDYPLLIKELSQSFNEKGIFCEGDIGSAIFLATEKNHRLLSQLYPNIAFEKPFVQIS
;
A
#
# COMPACT_ATOMS: atom_id res chain seq x y z
N MET A 1 31.15 -8.80 22.32
CA MET A 1 29.83 -9.08 21.71
C MET A 1 28.81 -9.12 22.82
N ASN A 2 27.80 -8.25 22.80
CA ASN A 2 26.71 -8.32 23.77
C ASN A 2 25.87 -9.56 23.46
N ASN A 3 25.97 -10.57 24.32
CA ASN A 3 25.20 -11.80 24.16
C ASN A 3 23.78 -11.51 24.65
N GLN A 4 22.87 -11.21 23.72
CA GLN A 4 21.46 -11.02 24.07
C GLN A 4 20.87 -12.34 24.56
N THR A 5 20.21 -12.31 25.72
CA THR A 5 19.52 -13.48 26.25
C THR A 5 18.19 -13.69 25.53
N VAL A 6 17.70 -14.93 25.52
CA VAL A 6 16.39 -15.26 24.94
C VAL A 6 15.27 -14.43 25.59
N GLN A 7 15.35 -14.19 26.89
CA GLN A 7 14.39 -13.37 27.63
C GLN A 7 14.39 -11.91 27.16
N GLN A 8 15.56 -11.35 26.85
CA GLN A 8 15.67 -10.00 26.29
C GLN A 8 15.01 -9.92 24.92
N THR A 9 15.20 -10.94 24.07
CA THR A 9 14.54 -11.02 22.77
C THR A 9 13.03 -11.14 22.90
N ILE A 10 12.53 -11.97 23.82
CA ILE A 10 11.09 -12.14 24.07
C ILE A 10 10.48 -10.80 24.49
N LYS A 11 11.09 -10.10 25.46
CA LYS A 11 10.58 -8.81 25.92
C LYS A 11 10.53 -7.78 24.77
N LYS A 12 11.63 -7.62 24.04
CA LYS A 12 11.72 -6.67 22.92
C LYS A 12 10.71 -7.00 21.82
N ARG A 13 10.48 -8.28 21.52
CA ARG A 13 9.50 -8.71 20.52
C ARG A 13 8.06 -8.54 21.00
N GLY A 14 7.79 -8.72 22.30
CA GLY A 14 6.47 -8.46 22.88
C GLY A 14 6.05 -6.99 22.76
N GLU A 15 6.99 -6.06 22.87
CA GLU A 15 6.73 -4.62 22.67
C GLU A 15 6.31 -4.28 21.23
N VAL A 16 6.68 -5.10 20.25
CA VAL A 16 6.39 -4.87 18.83
C VAL A 16 5.20 -5.70 18.35
N TYR A 17 5.17 -6.99 18.69
CA TYR A 17 4.19 -7.95 18.19
C TYR A 17 3.02 -8.20 19.13
N GLY A 18 3.00 -7.54 20.30
CA GLY A 18 1.98 -7.74 21.32
C GLY A 18 2.19 -8.99 22.15
N ASP A 19 1.20 -9.31 22.97
CA ASP A 19 1.21 -10.52 23.79
C ASP A 19 1.19 -11.78 22.91
N PHE A 20 2.05 -12.75 23.25
CA PHE A 20 2.18 -13.97 22.46
C PHE A 20 0.93 -14.85 22.54
N CYS A 21 0.29 -14.95 23.70
CA CYS A 21 -0.90 -15.79 23.88
C CYS A 21 -2.07 -15.25 23.06
N GLU A 22 -2.28 -13.93 23.06
CA GLU A 22 -3.29 -13.27 22.21
C GLU A 22 -2.99 -13.45 20.72
N THR A 23 -1.74 -13.20 20.33
CA THR A 23 -1.30 -13.38 18.92
C THR A 23 -1.49 -14.84 18.47
N ALA A 24 -1.13 -15.80 19.32
CA ALA A 24 -1.29 -17.23 19.06
C ALA A 24 -2.77 -17.61 18.94
N TYR A 25 -3.63 -17.08 19.82
CA TYR A 25 -5.07 -17.31 19.77
C TYR A 25 -5.67 -16.82 18.44
N ILE A 26 -5.40 -15.56 18.06
CA ILE A 26 -5.95 -14.97 16.83
C ILE A 26 -5.42 -15.69 15.60
N SER A 27 -4.10 -15.93 15.53
CA SER A 27 -3.50 -16.63 14.38
C SER A 27 -4.07 -18.03 14.19
N GLN A 28 -4.29 -18.80 15.26
CA GLN A 28 -4.91 -20.13 15.17
C GLN A 28 -6.38 -20.07 14.74
N LYS A 29 -7.13 -19.04 15.16
CA LYS A 29 -8.51 -18.83 14.69
C LYS A 29 -8.56 -18.54 13.19
N LEU A 30 -7.70 -17.63 12.70
CA LEU A 30 -7.59 -17.31 11.28
C LEU A 30 -7.21 -18.54 10.46
N LYS A 31 -6.18 -19.27 10.89
CA LYS A 31 -5.76 -20.54 10.25
C LYS A 31 -6.86 -21.59 10.27
N GLY A 32 -7.65 -21.67 11.34
CA GLY A 32 -8.79 -22.58 11.43
C GLY A 32 -9.84 -22.30 10.36
N ALA A 33 -10.22 -21.04 10.17
CA ALA A 33 -11.13 -20.62 9.12
C ALA A 33 -10.56 -20.90 7.73
N LEU A 34 -9.28 -20.59 7.51
CA LEU A 34 -8.56 -20.86 6.26
C LEU A 34 -8.58 -22.35 5.91
N ARG A 35 -8.12 -23.22 6.83
CA ARG A 35 -8.07 -24.68 6.63
C ARG A 35 -9.44 -25.27 6.35
N TYR A 36 -10.49 -24.74 6.99
CA TYR A 36 -11.87 -25.15 6.72
C TYR A 36 -12.33 -24.84 5.30
N VAL A 37 -11.97 -23.66 4.77
CA VAL A 37 -12.32 -23.29 3.39
C VAL A 37 -11.46 -24.08 2.39
N ILE A 38 -10.16 -24.24 2.66
CA ILE A 38 -9.24 -25.03 1.82
C ILE A 38 -9.72 -26.47 1.69
N SER A 39 -10.18 -27.12 2.76
CA SER A 39 -10.66 -28.51 2.70
C SER A 39 -11.92 -28.69 1.84
N LYS A 40 -12.62 -27.60 1.54
CA LYS A 40 -13.79 -27.57 0.65
C LYS A 40 -13.46 -27.09 -0.76
N ASN A 41 -12.22 -26.64 -0.99
CA ASN A 41 -11.81 -26.14 -2.29
C ASN A 41 -11.70 -27.32 -3.27
N LYS A 42 -12.23 -27.14 -4.49
CA LYS A 42 -12.11 -28.13 -5.56
C LYS A 42 -10.75 -28.11 -6.23
N HIS A 43 -10.00 -27.02 -6.07
CA HIS A 43 -8.65 -26.86 -6.60
C HIS A 43 -7.62 -27.38 -5.61
N PHE A 44 -6.60 -28.06 -6.13
CA PHE A 44 -5.43 -28.43 -5.35
C PHE A 44 -4.68 -27.17 -4.90
N ILE A 45 -4.31 -27.13 -3.62
CA ILE A 45 -3.45 -26.10 -3.03
C ILE A 45 -2.15 -26.79 -2.64
N GLY A 46 -1.05 -26.32 -3.22
CA GLY A 46 0.29 -26.86 -2.94
C GLY A 46 0.84 -26.38 -1.59
N ASP A 47 1.91 -27.03 -1.15
CA ASP A 47 2.53 -26.74 0.16
C ASP A 47 2.99 -25.28 0.28
N SER A 48 3.60 -24.71 -0.78
CA SER A 48 4.04 -23.31 -0.79
C SER A 48 2.87 -22.32 -0.64
N GLN A 49 1.74 -22.59 -1.30
CA GLN A 49 0.53 -21.77 -1.19
C GLN A 49 -0.06 -21.87 0.22
N CYS A 50 -0.09 -23.07 0.78
CA CYS A 50 -0.60 -23.30 2.13
C CYS A 50 0.25 -22.55 3.18
N GLU A 51 1.57 -22.70 3.12
CA GLU A 51 2.51 -22.03 4.03
C GLU A 51 2.39 -20.50 3.93
N ALA A 52 2.32 -19.96 2.70
CA ALA A 52 2.12 -18.53 2.49
C ALA A 52 0.84 -18.01 3.16
N LEU A 53 -0.29 -18.67 2.94
CA LEU A 53 -1.59 -18.29 3.53
C LEU A 53 -1.55 -18.38 5.06
N GLU A 54 -0.91 -19.41 5.61
CA GLU A 54 -0.75 -19.57 7.05
C GLU A 54 0.15 -18.49 7.66
N MET A 55 1.22 -18.09 6.97
CA MET A 55 2.12 -17.03 7.44
C MET A 55 1.49 -15.64 7.35
N ILE A 56 0.66 -15.38 6.34
CA ILE A 56 -0.17 -14.17 6.26
C ILE A 56 -1.09 -14.09 7.49
N CYS A 57 -1.73 -15.20 7.88
CA CYS A 57 -2.57 -15.25 9.07
C CYS A 57 -1.80 -14.91 10.36
N VAL A 58 -0.53 -15.34 10.48
CA VAL A 58 0.33 -14.99 11.61
C VAL A 58 0.65 -13.49 11.62
N LYS A 59 0.90 -12.88 10.46
CA LYS A 59 1.21 -11.45 10.37
C LYS A 59 0.00 -10.57 10.64
N LEU A 60 -1.17 -10.95 10.15
CA LEU A 60 -2.43 -10.28 10.49
C LEU A 60 -2.69 -10.31 12.00
N ALA A 61 -2.43 -11.44 12.67
CA ALA A 61 -2.56 -11.54 14.12
C ALA A 61 -1.61 -10.58 14.85
N ARG A 62 -0.33 -10.51 14.45
CA ARG A 62 0.66 -9.59 15.05
C ARG A 62 0.32 -8.12 14.85
N ILE A 63 -0.26 -7.76 13.71
CA ILE A 63 -0.75 -6.39 13.45
C ILE A 63 -1.92 -6.07 14.37
N ALA A 64 -2.83 -7.03 14.58
CA ALA A 64 -4.03 -6.83 15.39
C ALA A 64 -3.75 -6.75 16.90
N THR A 65 -2.70 -7.44 17.40
CA THR A 65 -2.37 -7.51 18.83
C THR A 65 -1.17 -6.63 19.22
N GLY A 66 -0.34 -6.25 18.26
CA GLY A 66 0.89 -5.49 18.46
C GLY A 66 0.83 -4.08 17.91
N ASN A 67 1.97 -3.58 17.45
CA ASN A 67 2.07 -2.28 16.78
C ASN A 67 1.61 -2.42 15.30
N PRO A 68 0.45 -1.84 14.92
CA PRO A 68 -0.04 -1.94 13.54
C PRO A 68 0.82 -1.15 12.54
N SER A 69 1.63 -0.19 13.01
CA SER A 69 2.57 0.57 12.19
C SER A 69 3.92 -0.10 12.02
N TYR A 70 4.12 -1.32 12.55
CA TYR A 70 5.37 -2.06 12.35
C TYR A 70 5.46 -2.61 10.93
N GLU A 71 6.20 -1.89 10.09
CA GLU A 71 6.30 -2.08 8.64
C GLU A 71 6.66 -3.51 8.20
N ASP A 72 7.56 -4.17 8.93
CA ASP A 72 8.06 -5.51 8.62
C ASP A 72 6.93 -6.56 8.53
N ASN A 73 5.87 -6.43 9.35
CA ASN A 73 4.71 -7.33 9.26
C ASN A 73 3.97 -7.18 7.92
N TRP A 74 3.85 -5.95 7.40
CA TRP A 74 3.21 -5.66 6.12
C TRP A 74 4.08 -6.11 4.95
N ARG A 75 5.39 -5.85 5.03
CA ARG A 75 6.37 -6.34 4.05
C ARG A 75 6.35 -7.86 3.96
N ASP A 76 6.30 -8.56 5.09
CA ASP A 76 6.19 -10.02 5.12
C ASP A 76 4.89 -10.52 4.47
N ILE A 77 3.74 -9.88 4.71
CA ILE A 77 2.48 -10.25 4.04
C ILE A 77 2.62 -10.15 2.52
N ALA A 78 3.18 -9.04 2.03
CA ALA A 78 3.45 -8.88 0.61
C ALA A 78 4.38 -9.99 0.09
N GLY A 79 5.49 -10.25 0.78
CA GLY A 79 6.44 -11.31 0.43
C GLY A 79 5.80 -12.70 0.34
N TYR A 80 4.97 -13.09 1.31
CA TYR A 80 4.27 -14.37 1.26
C TYR A 80 3.22 -14.42 0.15
N ALA A 81 2.51 -13.32 -0.12
CA ALA A 81 1.55 -13.27 -1.22
C ALA A 81 2.24 -13.50 -2.58
N ILE A 82 3.44 -12.91 -2.75
CA ILE A 82 4.26 -13.06 -3.95
C ILE A 82 4.72 -14.51 -4.11
N LEU A 83 5.35 -15.06 -3.07
CA LEU A 83 5.91 -16.41 -3.10
C LEU A 83 4.80 -17.48 -3.21
N GLY A 84 3.67 -17.30 -2.54
CA GLY A 84 2.55 -18.24 -2.58
C GLY A 84 1.76 -18.17 -3.88
N GLY A 85 1.61 -16.97 -4.44
CA GLY A 85 0.91 -16.77 -5.71
C GLY A 85 1.77 -17.01 -6.94
N ASP A 86 3.09 -17.22 -6.77
CA ASP A 86 4.08 -17.21 -7.85
C ASP A 86 3.89 -15.97 -8.74
N LEU A 87 3.74 -14.82 -8.08
CA LEU A 87 3.43 -13.57 -8.76
C LEU A 87 4.70 -12.99 -9.37
N GLU A 88 4.71 -12.87 -10.70
CA GLU A 88 5.69 -12.03 -11.38
C GLU A 88 5.38 -10.57 -11.06
N ILE A 89 6.24 -9.96 -10.24
CA ILE A 89 6.22 -8.51 -10.05
C ILE A 89 7.29 -7.93 -10.96
N GLU A 90 6.86 -7.14 -11.93
CA GLU A 90 7.75 -6.14 -12.50
C GLU A 90 8.12 -5.20 -11.35
N LEU A 91 9.38 -5.30 -10.90
CA LEU A 91 9.93 -4.32 -9.96
C LEU A 91 9.77 -2.97 -10.65
N GLU A 92 8.79 -2.18 -10.20
CA GLU A 92 8.79 -0.77 -10.52
C GLU A 92 10.12 -0.25 -10.00
N GLU A 93 10.97 0.26 -10.90
CA GLU A 93 12.11 1.08 -10.50
C GLU A 93 11.61 2.05 -9.44
N GLU A 94 12.33 2.19 -8.32
CA GLU A 94 12.03 3.17 -7.28
C GLU A 94 11.64 4.47 -7.98
N GLN A 95 10.35 4.76 -8.03
CA GLN A 95 9.90 6.06 -8.47
C GLN A 95 10.30 6.96 -7.32
N ASP A 96 11.33 7.78 -7.55
CA ASP A 96 11.68 8.91 -6.69
C ASP A 96 10.37 9.48 -6.15
N GLN A 97 10.26 9.56 -4.82
CA GLN A 97 9.05 10.03 -4.16
C GLN A 97 8.64 11.35 -4.81
N VAL A 98 7.56 11.32 -5.61
CA VAL A 98 7.20 12.45 -6.47
C VAL A 98 6.82 13.61 -5.56
N VAL A 99 7.64 14.66 -5.58
CA VAL A 99 7.36 15.91 -4.90
C VAL A 99 6.65 16.83 -5.89
N PHE A 100 5.37 17.05 -5.64
CA PHE A 100 4.55 17.94 -6.44
C PHE A 100 4.88 19.40 -6.13
N LYS A 101 4.78 20.26 -7.15
CA LYS A 101 4.99 21.70 -7.02
C LYS A 101 3.90 22.49 -7.72
N VAL A 102 3.80 23.77 -7.35
CA VAL A 102 2.93 24.73 -8.03
C VAL A 102 3.27 24.77 -9.52
N GLY A 103 2.25 24.70 -10.35
CA GLY A 103 2.35 24.67 -11.82
C GLY A 103 2.32 23.26 -12.42
N ASP A 104 2.52 22.21 -11.62
CA ASP A 104 2.43 20.84 -12.13
C ASP A 104 1.02 20.54 -12.67
N LYS A 105 1.00 19.82 -13.79
CA LYS A 105 -0.23 19.29 -14.38
C LYS A 105 -0.48 17.91 -13.78
N VAL A 106 -1.69 17.68 -13.26
CA VAL A 106 -2.01 16.46 -12.51
C VAL A 106 -3.36 15.88 -12.90
N TYR A 107 -3.48 14.57 -12.80
CA TYR A 107 -4.73 13.84 -12.73
C TYR A 107 -5.19 13.72 -11.28
N PHE A 108 -6.51 13.79 -11.07
CA PHE A 108 -7.16 13.41 -9.82
C PHE A 108 -8.24 12.35 -10.10
N PRO A 109 -7.86 11.07 -10.33
CA PRO A 109 -8.72 10.07 -10.95
C PRO A 109 -9.98 9.72 -10.16
N SER A 110 -9.96 9.88 -8.83
CA SER A 110 -11.14 9.65 -7.99
C SER A 110 -12.22 10.73 -8.13
N VAL A 111 -11.90 11.86 -8.76
CA VAL A 111 -12.81 13.02 -8.89
C VAL A 111 -13.12 13.36 -10.35
N SER A 112 -12.15 13.27 -11.26
CA SER A 112 -12.34 13.67 -12.66
C SER A 112 -11.35 12.99 -13.61
N ASN A 113 -11.73 12.92 -14.89
CA ASN A 113 -10.90 12.45 -16.00
C ASN A 113 -10.10 13.57 -16.70
N GLN A 114 -10.19 14.81 -16.20
CA GLN A 114 -9.50 15.99 -16.72
C GLN A 114 -8.13 16.21 -16.07
N ILE A 115 -7.28 17.00 -16.73
CA ILE A 115 -6.01 17.46 -16.19
C ILE A 115 -6.21 18.79 -15.46
N PHE A 116 -5.72 18.87 -14.23
CA PHE A 116 -5.72 20.08 -13.41
C PHE A 116 -4.33 20.69 -13.30
N SER A 117 -4.27 21.95 -12.87
CA SER A 117 -3.01 22.62 -12.55
C SER A 117 -2.92 22.86 -11.06
N LEU A 118 -1.81 22.49 -10.44
CA LEU A 118 -1.56 22.80 -9.05
C LEU A 118 -1.25 24.29 -8.88
N SER A 119 -1.87 24.90 -7.88
CA SER A 119 -1.66 26.29 -7.48
C SER A 119 -1.27 26.38 -6.02
N PHE A 120 -0.83 27.57 -5.58
CA PHE A 120 -0.48 27.80 -4.18
C PHE A 120 -1.73 27.79 -3.28
N SER A 121 -1.58 27.18 -2.11
CA SER A 121 -2.51 27.23 -0.98
C SER A 121 -1.86 27.92 0.21
N GLU A 122 -2.63 28.70 0.97
CA GLU A 122 -2.15 29.33 2.22
C GLU A 122 -2.03 28.34 3.39
N ARG A 123 -2.49 27.09 3.21
CA ARG A 123 -2.40 26.05 4.24
C ARG A 123 -0.98 25.48 4.31
N ILE A 124 -0.35 25.56 5.48
CA ILE A 124 1.04 25.12 5.71
C ILE A 124 1.20 23.61 5.42
N ASP A 125 0.31 22.78 5.95
CA ASP A 125 0.41 21.32 5.81
C ASP A 125 -0.02 20.82 4.41
N TYR A 126 -0.72 21.67 3.65
CA TYR A 126 -1.29 21.35 2.33
C TYR A 126 -1.09 22.52 1.35
N PRO A 127 0.16 22.82 0.95
CA PRO A 127 0.51 24.03 0.20
C PRO A 127 0.09 24.00 -1.28
N LEU A 128 -0.44 22.88 -1.78
CA LEU A 128 -0.83 22.71 -3.18
C LEU A 128 -2.36 22.65 -3.32
N LEU A 129 -2.94 23.34 -4.30
CA LEU A 129 -4.38 23.51 -4.47
C LEU A 129 -4.79 23.30 -5.93
N ILE A 130 -5.81 22.46 -6.15
CA ILE A 130 -6.62 22.49 -7.37
C ILE A 130 -7.78 23.46 -7.15
N LYS A 131 -7.73 24.64 -7.78
CA LYS A 131 -8.68 25.74 -7.53
C LYS A 131 -10.10 25.35 -7.90
N GLU A 132 -10.25 24.67 -9.03
CA GLU A 132 -11.52 24.23 -9.62
C GLU A 132 -12.28 23.30 -8.67
N LEU A 133 -11.57 22.55 -7.83
CA LEU A 133 -12.12 21.59 -6.89
C LEU A 133 -12.09 22.09 -5.44
N SER A 134 -11.46 23.24 -5.18
CA SER A 134 -11.17 23.73 -3.82
C SER A 134 -10.47 22.68 -2.93
N GLN A 135 -9.67 21.78 -3.54
CA GLN A 135 -9.01 20.68 -2.85
C GLN A 135 -7.52 20.95 -2.67
N SER A 136 -7.06 20.90 -1.42
CA SER A 136 -5.64 21.07 -1.07
C SER A 136 -4.93 19.73 -0.85
N PHE A 137 -3.62 19.70 -1.12
CA PHE A 137 -2.74 18.54 -1.03
C PHE A 137 -1.41 18.94 -0.41
N ASN A 138 -0.76 18.00 0.27
CA ASN A 138 0.62 18.14 0.69
C ASN A 138 1.57 17.94 -0.51
N GLU A 139 2.88 18.12 -0.28
CA GLU A 139 3.92 17.97 -1.31
C GLU A 139 3.99 16.56 -1.93
N LYS A 140 3.38 15.55 -1.29
CA LYS A 140 3.30 14.16 -1.74
C LYS A 140 1.97 13.86 -2.46
N GLY A 141 1.12 14.86 -2.65
CA GLY A 141 -0.16 14.72 -3.33
C GLY A 141 -1.26 14.07 -2.49
N ILE A 142 -1.15 14.12 -1.15
CA ILE A 142 -2.14 13.55 -0.22
C ILE A 142 -3.00 14.68 0.36
N PHE A 143 -4.31 14.46 0.50
CA PHE A 143 -5.26 15.47 1.00
C PHE A 143 -5.80 15.23 2.43
N CYS A 144 -5.57 14.06 3.03
CA CYS A 144 -5.87 13.77 4.43
C CYS A 144 -4.78 12.90 5.08
N GLU A 145 -4.52 13.11 6.38
CA GLU A 145 -3.63 12.23 7.14
C GLU A 145 -4.29 10.85 7.33
N GLY A 146 -3.58 9.79 6.92
CA GLY A 146 -4.02 8.40 7.04
C GLY A 146 -4.19 7.66 5.71
N ASP A 147 -4.22 8.38 4.59
CA ASP A 147 -4.22 7.76 3.25
C ASP A 147 -2.85 7.16 2.91
N ILE A 148 -2.87 5.93 2.39
CA ILE A 148 -1.67 5.11 2.12
C ILE A 148 -1.06 5.41 0.72
N GLY A 149 -1.59 6.39 -0.03
CA GLY A 149 -1.10 6.71 -1.38
C GLY A 149 -1.43 8.13 -1.84
N SER A 150 -0.70 8.61 -2.85
CA SER A 150 -0.98 9.89 -3.51
C SER A 150 -2.37 9.88 -4.13
N ALA A 151 -3.17 10.91 -3.83
CA ALA A 151 -4.50 11.08 -4.40
C ALA A 151 -4.46 11.68 -5.82
N ILE A 152 -3.35 12.31 -6.16
CA ILE A 152 -3.09 12.92 -7.48
C ILE A 152 -1.85 12.31 -8.12
N PHE A 153 -1.79 12.36 -9.45
CA PHE A 153 -0.70 11.81 -10.26
C PHE A 153 -0.26 12.84 -11.29
N LEU A 154 1.05 12.96 -11.57
CA LEU A 154 1.52 13.84 -12.64
C LEU A 154 0.88 13.46 -13.99
N ALA A 155 0.49 14.46 -14.78
CA ALA A 155 -0.08 14.28 -16.10
C ALA A 155 1.01 13.96 -17.13
N THR A 156 1.61 12.77 -17.03
CA THR A 156 2.62 12.23 -17.95
C THR A 156 2.00 11.22 -18.91
N GLU A 157 2.65 10.93 -20.04
CA GLU A 157 2.19 9.87 -20.95
C GLU A 157 2.14 8.50 -20.26
N LYS A 158 3.12 8.20 -19.39
CA LYS A 158 3.13 6.97 -18.58
C LYS A 158 1.86 6.87 -17.73
N ASN A 159 1.54 7.91 -16.97
CA ASN A 159 0.38 7.91 -16.09
C ASN A 159 -0.94 7.92 -16.88
N HIS A 160 -1.00 8.60 -18.02
CA HIS A 160 -2.16 8.55 -18.93
C HIS A 160 -2.43 7.13 -19.43
N ARG A 161 -1.37 6.41 -19.87
CA ARG A 161 -1.45 5.02 -20.30
C ARG A 161 -1.93 4.12 -19.16
N LEU A 162 -1.33 4.24 -17.98
CA LEU A 162 -1.69 3.44 -16.80
C LEU A 162 -3.14 3.67 -16.37
N LEU A 163 -3.58 4.93 -16.28
CA LEU A 163 -4.97 5.26 -15.94
C LEU A 163 -5.95 4.72 -16.98
N SER A 164 -5.60 4.80 -18.26
CA SER A 164 -6.43 4.24 -19.34
C SER A 164 -6.55 2.72 -19.27
N GLN A 165 -5.52 2.02 -18.78
CA GLN A 165 -5.56 0.57 -18.55
C GLN A 165 -6.38 0.20 -17.32
N LEU A 166 -6.22 0.95 -16.21
CA LEU A 166 -6.95 0.71 -14.96
C LEU A 166 -8.44 1.04 -15.08
N TYR A 167 -8.79 2.03 -15.90
CA TYR A 167 -10.15 2.51 -16.10
C TYR A 167 -10.53 2.49 -17.59
N PRO A 168 -10.70 1.30 -18.20
CA PRO A 168 -10.85 1.15 -19.65
C PRO A 168 -12.10 1.84 -20.24
N ASN A 169 -13.08 2.16 -19.41
CA ASN A 169 -14.32 2.84 -19.81
C ASN A 169 -14.32 4.35 -19.54
N ILE A 170 -13.19 4.91 -19.07
CA ILE A 170 -13.06 6.34 -18.77
C ILE A 170 -12.01 6.94 -19.72
N ALA A 171 -12.44 7.92 -20.52
CA ALA A 171 -11.54 8.63 -21.42
C ALA A 171 -10.81 9.75 -20.67
N PHE A 172 -9.59 9.48 -20.18
CA PHE A 172 -8.74 10.51 -19.57
C PHE A 172 -8.18 11.48 -20.60
N GLU A 173 -8.20 12.77 -20.26
CA GLU A 173 -7.59 13.84 -21.06
C GLU A 173 -6.11 13.53 -21.31
N LYS A 174 -5.66 13.65 -22.57
CA LYS A 174 -4.27 13.37 -22.94
C LYS A 174 -3.36 14.53 -22.51
N PRO A 175 -2.18 14.24 -21.94
CA PRO A 175 -1.24 15.29 -21.58
C PRO A 175 -0.64 15.92 -22.84
N PHE A 176 -0.41 17.23 -22.80
CA PHE A 176 0.23 17.94 -23.91
C PHE A 176 1.70 17.56 -24.00
N VAL A 177 2.11 17.02 -25.15
CA VAL A 177 3.53 16.82 -25.50
C VAL A 177 4.03 18.12 -26.13
N GLN A 178 4.95 18.82 -25.48
CA GLN A 178 5.73 19.84 -26.17
C GLN A 178 6.66 19.12 -27.15
N ILE A 179 6.34 19.17 -28.44
CA ILE A 179 7.26 18.78 -29.50
C ILE A 179 8.36 19.84 -29.51
N SER A 180 9.54 19.49 -29.01
CA SER A 180 10.77 20.26 -29.11
C SER A 180 11.31 20.29 -30.54
#